data_AF-A0A098B0N0-F1
#
_entry.id   AF-A0A098B0N0-F1
#
_cell.length_a   1.000
_cell.length_b   1.000
_cell.length_c   1.000
_cell.angle_alpha   90.00
_cell.angle_beta   90.00
_cell.angle_gamma   90.00
#
_symmetry.space_group_name_H-M   'P 1'
#
loop_
_entity.id
_entity.type
_entity.pdbx_description
1 polymer ?
#
loop_
_entity_poly.entity_id
_entity_poly.type
_entity_poly.pdbx_seq_one_letter_code
_entity_poly.pdbx_strand_id
1 'polypeptide(L)'
;MGNKDLRTVYIEQLNYLLPTVDFPKLDKSCNSEDDSYAKEILKRIHDIFTDIYGTDCLDSGYEFVELPAVIQGRNTGHIGLGIVTLDLESSGEHWGTFFLTPKGVIEQGGENIKPDQSKYLSTVYIPCEYWYTVSVERDHHVDFDNAPEKVAALLNHCYSEQPEMERDRQQEGDSNSNQQNGPVIG
;
A
#
# COMPACT_ATOMS: atom_id res chain seq x y z
N MET A 1 22.18 -3.47 0.26
CA MET A 1 21.16 -4.11 -0.60
C MET A 1 20.83 -3.13 -1.71
N GLY A 2 20.89 -3.56 -2.98
CA GLY A 2 20.33 -2.75 -4.07
C GLY A 2 18.81 -2.88 -4.12
N ASN A 3 18.11 -2.00 -4.84
CA ASN A 3 16.65 -2.06 -5.00
C ASN A 3 16.17 -3.46 -5.46
N LYS A 4 16.84 -4.04 -6.45
CA LYS A 4 16.54 -5.37 -6.98
C LYS A 4 16.55 -6.47 -5.92
N ASP A 5 17.40 -6.33 -4.90
CA ASP A 5 17.46 -7.26 -3.79
C ASP A 5 16.21 -7.10 -2.89
N LEU A 6 15.79 -5.86 -2.61
CA LEU A 6 14.59 -5.56 -1.80
C LEU A 6 13.32 -6.10 -2.44
N ARG A 7 13.15 -5.84 -3.73
CA ARG A 7 12.04 -6.36 -4.54
C ARG A 7 11.95 -7.89 -4.46
N THR A 8 13.08 -8.57 -4.61
CA THR A 8 13.14 -10.03 -4.58
C THR A 8 12.72 -10.56 -3.20
N VAL A 9 13.24 -9.98 -2.12
CA VAL A 9 12.89 -10.35 -0.74
C VAL A 9 11.40 -10.09 -0.48
N TYR A 10 10.84 -9.00 -1.00
CA TYR A 10 9.42 -8.69 -0.87
C TYR A 10 8.55 -9.74 -1.54
N ILE A 11 8.84 -10.09 -2.79
CA ILE A 11 8.13 -11.15 -3.52
C ILE A 11 8.22 -12.50 -2.77
N GLU A 12 9.38 -12.83 -2.20
CA GLU A 12 9.55 -14.04 -1.39
C GLU A 12 8.64 -14.04 -0.16
N GLN A 13 8.56 -12.92 0.59
CA GLN A 13 7.65 -12.82 1.74
C GLN A 13 6.17 -12.90 1.33
N LEU A 14 5.79 -12.30 0.20
CA LEU A 14 4.44 -12.45 -0.35
C LEU A 14 4.14 -13.92 -0.70
N ASN A 15 5.10 -14.66 -1.25
CA ASN A 15 4.93 -16.08 -1.53
C ASN A 15 4.77 -16.94 -0.27
N TYR A 16 5.22 -16.47 0.90
CA TYR A 16 4.92 -17.11 2.19
C TYR A 16 3.54 -16.72 2.73
N LEU A 17 3.13 -15.45 2.58
CA LEU A 17 1.84 -14.94 3.06
C LEU A 17 0.67 -15.45 2.23
N LEU A 18 0.71 -15.29 0.91
CA LEU A 18 -0.43 -15.50 0.01
C LEU A 18 -1.05 -16.91 0.09
N PRO A 19 -0.29 -18.01 0.27
CA PRO A 19 -0.88 -19.33 0.48
C PRO A 19 -1.73 -19.47 1.76
N THR A 20 -1.55 -18.58 2.74
CA THR A 20 -2.32 -18.57 3.99
C THR A 20 -3.63 -17.78 3.89
N VAL A 21 -3.82 -17.03 2.80
CA VAL A 21 -4.99 -16.17 2.58
C VAL A 21 -6.18 -16.99 2.12
N ASP A 22 -7.28 -16.91 2.87
CA ASP A 22 -8.61 -17.34 2.39
C ASP A 22 -9.15 -16.34 1.35
N PHE A 23 -8.89 -16.61 0.08
CA PHE A 23 -9.27 -15.70 -1.02
C PHE A 23 -10.79 -15.51 -1.21
N PRO A 24 -11.65 -16.55 -1.14
CA PRO A 24 -13.09 -16.34 -1.16
C PRO A 24 -13.59 -15.44 0.00
N LYS A 25 -13.04 -15.62 1.21
CA LYS A 25 -13.35 -14.73 2.34
C LYS A 25 -12.86 -13.30 2.08
N LEU A 26 -11.67 -13.14 1.48
CA LEU A 26 -11.10 -11.84 1.14
C LEU A 26 -12.02 -11.07 0.19
N ASP A 27 -12.38 -11.70 -0.93
CA ASP A 27 -13.26 -11.09 -1.95
C ASP A 27 -14.63 -10.70 -1.35
N LYS A 28 -15.21 -11.56 -0.52
CA LYS A 28 -16.44 -11.24 0.21
C LYS A 28 -16.27 -10.02 1.10
N SER A 29 -15.19 -9.98 1.88
CA SER A 29 -14.91 -8.89 2.82
C SER A 29 -14.72 -7.54 2.10
N CYS A 30 -14.00 -7.53 0.96
CA CYS A 30 -13.86 -6.34 0.12
C CYS A 30 -15.20 -5.77 -0.35
N ASN A 31 -16.25 -6.60 -0.44
CA ASN A 31 -17.55 -6.22 -1.01
C ASN A 31 -18.70 -6.24 0.02
N SER A 32 -18.43 -6.46 1.31
CA SER A 32 -19.41 -6.37 2.41
C SER A 32 -19.18 -5.17 3.33
N GLU A 33 -20.15 -4.84 4.18
CA GLU A 33 -19.96 -3.81 5.23
C GLU A 33 -18.85 -4.20 6.22
N ASP A 34 -18.72 -5.49 6.53
CA ASP A 34 -17.59 -6.03 7.29
C ASP A 34 -16.37 -6.23 6.38
N ASP A 35 -15.51 -5.21 6.34
CA ASP A 35 -14.26 -5.18 5.58
C ASP A 35 -13.02 -5.52 6.44
N SER A 36 -13.22 -6.02 7.66
CA SER A 36 -12.14 -6.27 8.64
C SER A 36 -11.06 -7.21 8.12
N TYR A 37 -11.45 -8.28 7.43
CA TYR A 37 -10.50 -9.24 6.87
C TYR A 37 -9.75 -8.68 5.66
N ALA A 38 -10.41 -7.88 4.82
CA ALA A 38 -9.74 -7.18 3.72
C ALA A 38 -8.69 -6.18 4.26
N LYS A 39 -9.05 -5.41 5.30
CA LYS A 39 -8.16 -4.50 6.02
C LYS A 39 -6.94 -5.23 6.60
N GLU A 40 -7.17 -6.34 7.31
CA GLU A 40 -6.11 -7.16 7.90
C GLU A 40 -5.12 -7.67 6.84
N ILE A 41 -5.61 -8.21 5.72
CA ILE A 41 -4.75 -8.74 4.65
C ILE A 41 -4.00 -7.62 3.94
N LEU A 42 -4.68 -6.52 3.57
CA LEU A 42 -4.02 -5.38 2.92
C LEU A 42 -2.92 -4.80 3.81
N LYS A 43 -3.22 -4.61 5.11
CA LYS A 43 -2.25 -4.13 6.09
C LYS A 43 -1.06 -5.08 6.23
N ARG A 44 -1.26 -6.40 6.28
CA ARG A 44 -0.12 -7.34 6.33
C ARG A 44 0.79 -7.26 5.12
N ILE A 45 0.21 -7.12 3.93
CA ILE A 45 0.98 -6.97 2.68
C ILE A 45 1.77 -5.64 2.73
N HIS A 46 1.13 -4.56 3.18
CA HIS A 46 1.76 -3.26 3.41
C HIS A 46 2.88 -3.30 4.47
N ASP A 47 2.65 -3.93 5.61
CA ASP A 47 3.63 -4.00 6.71
C ASP A 47 4.88 -4.78 6.27
N ILE A 48 4.71 -5.88 5.52
CA ILE A 48 5.83 -6.61 4.90
C ILE A 48 6.62 -5.69 3.95
N PHE A 49 5.92 -4.85 3.18
CA PHE A 49 6.57 -3.87 2.30
C PHE A 49 7.42 -2.90 3.14
N THR A 50 6.82 -2.27 4.15
CA THR A 50 7.51 -1.28 4.98
C THR A 50 8.67 -1.86 5.78
N ASP A 51 8.57 -3.11 6.23
CA ASP A 51 9.64 -3.81 6.94
C ASP A 51 10.88 -4.04 6.05
N ILE A 52 10.67 -4.31 4.77
CA ILE A 52 11.74 -4.60 3.81
C ILE A 52 12.33 -3.32 3.24
N TYR A 53 11.49 -2.40 2.81
CA TYR A 53 11.91 -1.14 2.19
C TYR A 53 12.34 -0.09 3.21
N GLY A 54 11.91 -0.23 4.48
CA GLY A 54 12.16 0.73 5.55
C GLY A 54 11.41 2.05 5.39
N THR A 55 10.46 2.11 4.45
CA THR A 55 9.68 3.30 4.10
C THR A 55 8.37 2.89 3.41
N ASP A 56 7.35 3.71 3.52
CA ASP A 56 6.11 3.67 2.73
C ASP A 56 6.04 4.82 1.71
N CYS A 57 7.16 5.52 1.49
CA CYS A 57 7.32 6.61 0.54
C CYS A 57 8.49 6.29 -0.41
N LEU A 58 8.23 6.22 -1.71
CA LEU A 58 9.21 5.89 -2.76
C LEU A 58 9.45 7.06 -3.71
N ASP A 59 10.66 7.15 -4.24
CA ASP A 59 11.06 8.12 -5.27
C ASP A 59 11.60 7.42 -6.54
N SER A 60 12.09 8.20 -7.50
CA SER A 60 12.67 7.68 -8.75
C SER A 60 14.04 6.99 -8.56
N GLY A 61 14.56 6.87 -7.34
CA GLY A 61 15.74 6.04 -7.03
C GLY A 61 15.42 4.55 -7.01
N TYR A 62 14.14 4.21 -7.09
CA TYR A 62 13.64 2.86 -7.27
C TYR A 62 13.34 2.60 -8.75
N GLU A 63 13.58 1.39 -9.26
CA GLU A 63 13.30 1.02 -10.66
C GLU A 63 11.92 0.37 -10.74
N PHE A 64 11.85 -0.97 -10.74
CA PHE A 64 10.59 -1.71 -10.66
C PHE A 64 10.21 -2.00 -9.21
N VAL A 65 8.94 -1.78 -8.85
CA VAL A 65 8.42 -2.06 -7.51
C VAL A 65 7.04 -2.72 -7.57
N GLU A 66 6.78 -3.64 -6.64
CA GLU A 66 5.48 -4.25 -6.39
C GLU A 66 4.80 -3.55 -5.23
N LEU A 67 3.66 -2.90 -5.48
CA LEU A 67 2.93 -2.16 -4.46
C LEU A 67 1.63 -2.87 -4.09
N PRO A 68 1.30 -2.99 -2.79
CA PRO A 68 -0.03 -3.41 -2.36
C PRO A 68 -1.06 -2.42 -2.87
N ALA A 69 -2.16 -2.91 -3.43
CA ALA A 69 -3.20 -2.05 -4.01
C ALA A 69 -4.61 -2.54 -3.74
N VAL A 70 -5.53 -1.60 -3.72
CA VAL A 70 -6.97 -1.82 -3.85
C VAL A 70 -7.34 -1.58 -5.31
N ILE A 71 -8.10 -2.50 -5.90
CA ILE A 71 -8.51 -2.45 -7.30
C ILE A 71 -10.04 -2.46 -7.37
N GLN A 72 -10.61 -1.59 -8.18
CA GLN A 72 -12.05 -1.56 -8.45
C GLN A 72 -12.31 -1.81 -9.93
N GLY A 73 -13.23 -2.72 -10.23
CA GLY A 73 -13.74 -2.87 -11.59
C GLY A 73 -14.62 -1.69 -11.97
N ARG A 74 -14.26 -0.92 -13.00
CA ARG A 74 -14.97 0.31 -13.40
C ARG A 74 -16.42 0.04 -13.79
N ASN A 75 -16.68 -1.10 -14.42
CA ASN A 75 -18.01 -1.45 -14.91
C ASN A 75 -18.89 -2.15 -13.86
N THR A 76 -18.27 -2.77 -12.85
CA THR A 76 -18.97 -3.62 -11.86
C THR A 76 -19.04 -2.98 -10.49
N GLY A 77 -18.15 -2.01 -10.21
CA GLY A 77 -17.90 -1.49 -8.87
C GLY A 77 -17.25 -2.49 -7.92
N HIS A 78 -16.94 -3.71 -8.38
CA HIS A 78 -16.41 -4.80 -7.56
C HIS A 78 -15.02 -4.45 -7.05
N ILE A 79 -14.81 -4.54 -5.74
CA ILE A 79 -13.55 -4.20 -5.09
C ILE A 79 -12.77 -5.48 -4.81
N GLY A 80 -11.48 -5.47 -5.12
CA GLY A 80 -10.54 -6.52 -4.79
C GLY A 80 -9.23 -5.94 -4.29
N LEU A 81 -8.36 -6.80 -3.76
CA LEU A 81 -6.97 -6.43 -3.50
C LEU A 81 -6.09 -6.92 -4.65
N GLY A 82 -4.95 -6.27 -4.81
CA GLY A 82 -3.96 -6.63 -5.81
C GLY A 82 -2.55 -6.24 -5.40
N ILE A 83 -1.61 -6.63 -6.25
CA ILE A 83 -0.25 -6.13 -6.27
C ILE A 83 -0.04 -5.51 -7.65
N VAL A 84 0.34 -4.24 -7.71
CA VAL A 84 0.64 -3.53 -8.96
C VAL A 84 2.14 -3.40 -9.13
N THR A 85 2.63 -3.64 -10.34
CA THR A 85 4.03 -3.42 -10.70
C THR A 85 4.14 -2.07 -11.37
N LEU A 86 4.95 -1.18 -10.81
CA LEU A 86 5.25 0.13 -11.37
C LEU A 86 6.73 0.25 -11.74
N ASP A 87 7.02 1.02 -12.78
CA ASP A 87 8.34 1.52 -13.11
C ASP A 87 8.47 2.98 -12.64
N LEU A 88 9.24 3.21 -11.58
CA LEU A 88 9.40 4.53 -10.98
C LEU A 88 10.44 5.39 -11.72
N GLU A 89 11.31 4.81 -12.56
CA GLU A 89 12.16 5.59 -13.48
C GLU A 89 11.30 6.22 -14.59
N SER A 90 10.19 5.57 -14.96
CA SER A 90 9.19 6.06 -15.92
C SER A 90 8.00 6.76 -15.23
N SER A 91 8.26 7.52 -14.15
CA SER A 91 7.23 8.31 -13.44
C SER A 91 6.04 7.50 -12.91
N GLY A 92 6.27 6.26 -12.48
CA GLY A 92 5.22 5.39 -11.95
C GLY A 92 4.40 4.67 -13.02
N GLU A 93 4.99 4.42 -14.19
CA GLU A 93 4.31 3.74 -15.29
C GLU A 93 3.85 2.34 -14.87
N HIS A 94 2.60 2.02 -15.19
CA HIS A 94 2.00 0.73 -14.87
C HIS A 94 2.52 -0.36 -15.81
N TRP A 95 3.05 -1.44 -15.22
CA TRP A 95 3.61 -2.58 -15.96
C TRP A 95 2.86 -3.88 -15.75
N GLY A 96 2.18 -4.05 -14.62
CA GLY A 96 1.53 -5.31 -14.30
C GLY A 96 0.57 -5.23 -13.13
N THR A 97 -0.35 -6.19 -13.08
CA THR A 97 -1.31 -6.33 -11.98
C THR A 97 -1.52 -7.79 -11.66
N PHE A 98 -1.30 -8.14 -10.39
CA PHE A 98 -1.66 -9.44 -9.81
C PHE A 98 -2.92 -9.26 -8.96
N PHE A 99 -4.02 -9.86 -9.39
CA PHE A 99 -5.30 -9.79 -8.69
C PHE A 99 -5.41 -10.88 -7.62
N LEU A 100 -5.76 -10.52 -6.39
CA LEU A 100 -6.12 -11.48 -5.35
C LEU A 100 -7.62 -11.80 -5.49
N THR A 101 -7.93 -12.87 -6.23
CA THR A 101 -9.32 -13.25 -6.57
C THR A 101 -9.78 -14.49 -5.79
N PRO A 102 -11.08 -14.81 -5.73
CA PRO A 102 -11.56 -16.08 -5.16
C PRO A 102 -10.91 -17.33 -5.75
N LYS A 103 -10.34 -17.24 -6.95
CA LYS A 103 -9.62 -18.32 -7.66
C LYS A 103 -8.12 -18.36 -7.32
N GLY A 104 -7.67 -17.56 -6.36
CA GLY A 104 -6.27 -17.31 -6.04
C GLY A 104 -5.71 -16.09 -6.76
N VAL A 105 -4.38 -15.99 -6.78
CA VAL A 105 -3.65 -14.91 -7.44
C VAL A 105 -3.70 -15.12 -8.96
N ILE A 106 -4.09 -14.07 -9.70
CA ILE A 106 -4.13 -14.08 -11.17
C ILE A 106 -3.35 -12.88 -11.70
N GLU A 107 -2.30 -13.15 -12.47
CA GLU A 107 -1.55 -12.13 -13.21
C GLU A 107 -2.34 -11.72 -14.47
N GLN A 108 -2.61 -10.42 -14.62
CA GLN A 108 -3.25 -9.88 -15.81
C GLN A 108 -2.30 -9.94 -17.00
N GLY A 109 -2.74 -10.61 -18.08
CA GLY A 109 -1.95 -10.71 -19.30
C GLY A 109 -0.76 -11.69 -19.19
N GLY A 110 -0.61 -12.40 -18.08
CA GLY A 110 0.45 -13.39 -17.90
C GLY A 110 0.36 -14.55 -18.90
N GLU A 111 1.51 -15.08 -19.33
CA GLU A 111 1.60 -16.11 -20.37
C GLU A 111 0.83 -17.40 -20.03
N ASN A 112 0.70 -17.70 -18.74
CA ASN A 112 0.08 -18.92 -18.22
C ASN A 112 -1.37 -18.73 -17.74
N ILE A 113 -2.00 -17.58 -18.04
CA ILE A 113 -3.37 -17.32 -17.62
C ILE A 113 -4.35 -18.33 -18.25
N LYS A 114 -5.17 -18.97 -17.43
CA LYS A 114 -6.20 -19.90 -17.94
C LYS A 114 -7.35 -19.12 -18.59
N PRO A 115 -8.03 -19.67 -19.61
CA PRO A 115 -9.16 -19.00 -20.26
C PRO A 115 -10.28 -18.58 -19.29
N ASP A 116 -10.56 -19.38 -18.26
CA ASP A 116 -11.58 -19.06 -17.26
C ASP A 116 -11.13 -17.93 -16.30
N GLN A 117 -9.83 -17.84 -15.99
CA GLN A 117 -9.24 -16.74 -15.22
C GLN A 117 -9.25 -15.44 -16.02
N SER A 118 -8.84 -15.48 -17.29
CA SER A 118 -8.89 -14.33 -18.19
C SER A 118 -10.32 -13.80 -18.34
N LYS A 119 -11.28 -14.71 -18.57
CA LYS A 119 -12.71 -14.36 -18.63
C LYS A 119 -13.23 -13.77 -17.32
N TYR A 120 -12.78 -14.30 -16.17
CA TYR A 120 -13.16 -13.75 -14.87
C TYR A 120 -12.66 -12.31 -14.70
N LEU A 121 -11.37 -12.05 -14.95
CA LEU A 121 -10.82 -10.70 -14.86
C LEU A 121 -11.52 -9.72 -15.81
N SER A 122 -11.77 -10.13 -17.06
CA SER A 122 -12.45 -9.28 -18.03
C SER A 122 -13.92 -8.98 -17.70
N THR A 123 -14.58 -9.88 -16.96
CA THR A 123 -15.98 -9.70 -16.56
C THR A 123 -16.10 -8.89 -15.28
N VAL A 124 -15.19 -9.11 -14.31
CA VAL A 124 -15.30 -8.55 -12.96
C VAL A 124 -14.53 -7.25 -12.82
N TYR A 125 -13.29 -7.21 -13.33
CA TYR A 125 -12.37 -6.12 -13.04
C TYR A 125 -12.08 -5.23 -14.25
N ILE A 126 -11.92 -5.75 -15.46
CA ILE A 126 -11.40 -4.94 -16.58
C ILE A 126 -12.53 -4.23 -17.34
N PRO A 127 -12.42 -2.92 -17.63
CA PRO A 127 -11.36 -1.99 -17.19
C PRO A 127 -11.45 -1.69 -15.69
N CYS A 128 -10.30 -1.57 -15.03
CA CYS A 128 -10.20 -1.31 -13.60
C CYS A 128 -9.52 0.03 -13.30
N GLU A 129 -9.74 0.50 -12.08
CA GLU A 129 -8.98 1.57 -11.42
C GLU A 129 -8.29 0.96 -10.20
N TYR A 130 -7.14 1.53 -9.80
CA TYR A 130 -6.37 1.01 -8.69
C TYR A 130 -5.75 2.15 -7.88
N TRP A 131 -5.54 1.88 -6.61
CA TRP A 131 -4.91 2.79 -5.65
C TRP A 131 -4.01 1.96 -4.75
N TYR A 132 -2.75 2.34 -4.65
CA TYR A 132 -1.75 1.61 -3.87
C TYR A 132 -1.58 2.21 -2.47
N THR A 133 -1.08 1.42 -1.53
CA THR A 133 -0.91 1.82 -0.11
C THR A 133 0.40 2.56 0.18
N VAL A 134 1.25 2.77 -0.82
CA VAL A 134 2.62 3.31 -0.67
C VAL A 134 2.68 4.62 -1.44
N SER A 135 3.12 5.72 -0.84
CA SER A 135 3.23 6.99 -1.55
C SER A 135 4.36 6.93 -2.59
N VAL A 136 4.10 7.33 -3.83
CA VAL A 136 5.11 7.41 -4.90
C VAL A 136 5.28 8.86 -5.30
N GLU A 137 6.48 9.40 -5.16
CA GLU A 137 6.76 10.78 -5.55
C GLU A 137 6.56 10.99 -7.05
N ARG A 138 5.82 12.04 -7.41
CA ARG A 138 5.57 12.49 -8.79
C ARG A 138 4.81 11.50 -9.68
N ASP A 139 4.18 10.48 -9.10
CA ASP A 139 3.20 9.71 -9.84
C ASP A 139 1.95 10.56 -10.08
N HIS A 140 1.60 10.70 -11.36
CA HIS A 140 0.45 11.46 -11.82
C HIS A 140 -0.60 10.57 -12.52
N HIS A 141 -0.42 9.24 -12.44
CA HIS A 141 -1.30 8.26 -13.07
C HIS A 141 -2.51 7.90 -12.20
N VAL A 142 -2.38 8.04 -10.88
CA VAL A 142 -3.42 7.65 -9.92
C VAL A 142 -4.05 8.87 -9.25
N ASP A 143 -5.38 8.95 -9.36
CA ASP A 143 -6.18 9.99 -8.70
C ASP A 143 -6.64 9.51 -7.32
N PHE A 144 -5.83 9.80 -6.29
CA PHE A 144 -6.14 9.49 -4.90
C PHE A 144 -7.25 10.37 -4.31
N ASP A 145 -7.43 11.59 -4.84
CA ASP A 145 -8.41 12.55 -4.32
C ASP A 145 -9.85 12.11 -4.61
N ASN A 146 -10.05 11.36 -5.70
CA ASN A 146 -11.36 10.84 -6.11
C ASN A 146 -11.51 9.33 -5.85
N ALA A 147 -10.68 8.73 -4.98
CA ALA A 147 -10.85 7.35 -4.57
C ALA A 147 -12.25 7.13 -3.92
N PRO A 148 -12.99 6.07 -4.28
CA PRO A 148 -14.26 5.75 -3.65
C PRO A 148 -14.11 5.62 -2.12
N GLU A 149 -15.13 6.02 -1.34
CA GLU A 149 -15.08 6.03 0.14
C GLU A 149 -14.56 4.71 0.73
N LYS A 150 -15.05 3.59 0.20
CA LYS A 150 -14.63 2.26 0.66
C LYS A 150 -13.16 1.94 0.33
N VAL A 151 -12.69 2.38 -0.83
CA VAL A 151 -11.27 2.26 -1.22
C VAL A 151 -10.42 3.10 -0.27
N ALA A 152 -10.78 4.36 -0.05
CA ALA A 152 -10.08 5.25 0.88
C ALA A 152 -10.04 4.67 2.31
N ALA A 153 -11.13 4.06 2.78
CA ALA A 153 -11.17 3.41 4.09
C ALA A 153 -10.22 2.21 4.22
N LEU A 154 -10.05 1.42 3.14
CA LEU A 154 -9.09 0.31 3.10
C LEU A 154 -7.65 0.84 3.12
N LEU A 155 -7.34 1.86 2.31
CA LEU A 155 -6.01 2.46 2.25
C LEU A 155 -5.63 3.12 3.59
N ASN A 156 -6.51 3.95 4.14
CA ASN A 156 -6.28 4.68 5.39
C ASN A 156 -6.01 3.76 6.59
N HIS A 157 -6.56 2.54 6.57
CA HIS A 157 -6.31 1.56 7.62
C HIS A 157 -4.82 1.16 7.71
N CYS A 158 -4.08 1.18 6.60
CA CYS A 158 -2.66 0.82 6.58
C CYS A 158 -1.81 1.83 7.39
N TYR A 159 -2.19 3.11 7.39
CA TYR A 159 -1.46 4.19 8.07
C TYR A 159 -1.88 4.41 9.53
N SER A 160 -3.01 3.87 9.96
CA SER A 160 -3.67 4.23 11.23
C SER A 160 -2.96 3.76 12.50
N GLU A 161 -1.92 2.93 12.39
CA GLU A 161 -1.16 2.40 13.54
C GLU A 161 0.32 2.84 13.56
N GLN A 162 0.71 3.83 12.75
CA GLN A 162 2.01 4.48 12.92
C GLN A 162 2.01 5.15 14.31
N PRO A 163 2.89 4.75 15.26
CA PRO A 163 3.00 5.48 16.51
C PRO A 163 3.30 6.92 16.14
N GLU A 164 2.46 7.85 16.61
CA GLU A 164 2.71 9.28 16.49
C GLU A 164 4.15 9.52 16.92
N MET A 165 5.05 9.81 15.97
CA MET A 165 6.29 10.49 16.31
C MET A 165 5.83 11.80 16.93
N GLU A 166 5.88 11.84 18.27
CA GLU A 166 5.71 13.05 19.07
C GLU A 166 6.52 14.14 18.39
N ARG A 167 5.80 15.04 17.71
CA ARG A 167 6.38 16.25 17.19
C ARG A 167 6.88 17.00 18.41
N ASP A 168 8.20 16.98 18.60
CA ASP A 168 8.94 17.92 19.45
C ASP A 168 8.57 19.34 19.02
N ARG A 169 7.48 19.84 19.59
CA ARG A 169 7.12 21.25 19.70
C ARG A 169 6.71 21.51 21.15
N GLN A 170 7.69 21.37 22.03
CA GLN A 170 7.73 22.15 23.26
C GLN A 170 9.04 22.95 23.21
N GLN A 171 8.93 24.21 22.76
CA GLN A 171 9.19 25.36 23.62
C GLN A 171 10.66 25.49 24.06
N GLU A 172 11.52 25.97 23.16
CA GLU A 172 12.62 26.87 23.58
C GLU A 172 12.16 28.30 23.35
N GLY A 173 11.36 28.76 24.30
CA GLY A 173 10.89 30.12 24.42
C GLY A 173 10.96 30.59 25.86
N ASP A 174 11.98 30.17 26.63
CA ASP A 174 12.22 30.70 27.97
C ASP A 174 13.48 31.58 28.00
N SER A 175 13.18 32.84 27.71
CA SER A 175 13.73 34.05 28.31
C SER A 175 14.70 33.82 29.47
N ASN A 176 15.96 34.01 29.12
CA ASN A 176 17.08 34.43 29.96
C ASN A 176 16.65 35.29 31.16
N SER A 177 16.65 34.72 32.37
CA SER A 177 16.65 35.46 33.64
C SER A 177 17.79 34.94 34.51
N ASN A 178 18.99 35.39 34.18
CA ASN A 178 20.19 35.07 34.93
C ASN A 178 20.20 35.82 36.26
N GLN A 179 20.52 35.08 37.31
CA GLN A 179 20.61 35.48 38.71
C GLN A 179 21.56 36.67 38.94
N GLN A 180 21.16 37.59 39.83
CA GLN A 180 22.12 38.28 40.70
C GLN A 180 21.68 38.09 42.16
N ASN A 181 22.23 37.05 42.78
CA ASN A 181 22.32 36.94 44.23
C ASN A 181 23.34 37.95 44.73
N GLY A 182 22.94 38.82 45.66
CA GLY A 182 23.87 39.64 46.42
C GLY A 182 24.70 38.83 47.41
N PRO A 183 25.80 39.38 47.94
CA PRO A 183 26.41 38.88 49.16
C PRO A 183 26.12 39.84 50.33
N VAL A 184 25.57 39.28 51.41
CA VAL A 184 25.71 39.81 52.76
C VAL A 184 26.64 38.85 53.48
N ILE A 185 27.77 39.36 54.00
CA ILE A 185 28.23 39.36 55.40
C ILE A 185 29.72 39.71 55.43
N GLY A 186 30.05 40.72 56.24
CA GLY A 186 31.39 41.20 56.58
C GLY A 186 31.32 42.60 57.16
#